data_AF-E9JAH6-F1
#
_entry.id   AF-E9JAH6-F1
#
_cell.length_a   1.000
_cell.length_b   1.000
_cell.length_c   1.000
_cell.angle_alpha   90.00
_cell.angle_beta   90.00
_cell.angle_gamma   90.00
#
_symmetry.space_group_name_H-M   'P 1'
#
loop_
_entity.id
_entity.type
_entity.pdbx_description
1 polymer ?
#
loop_
_entity_poly.entity_id
_entity_poly.type
_entity_poly.pdbx_seq_one_letter_code
_entity_poly.pdbx_strand_id
1 'polypeptide(L)'
;MDLTWSMKDDKETLVGLGWKMANTLGTFTTNFRLGFGSYADKPLMPYIFPKHEENPCKSENAVCKPLYSFWHHLELTDNIPRF
;
A
#
# COMPACT_ATOMS: atom_id res chain seq x y z
N MET A 1 -0.23 -1.38 4.81
CA MET A 1 -1.53 -1.17 4.16
C MET A 1 -1.91 -2.41 3.39
N ASP A 2 -3.13 -2.89 3.57
CA ASP A 2 -3.71 -3.90 2.69
C ASP A 2 -3.87 -3.29 1.29
N LEU A 3 -3.30 -3.94 0.26
CA LEU A 3 -3.40 -3.52 -1.14
C LEU A 3 -4.13 -4.56 -2.01
N THR A 4 -5.07 -5.29 -1.43
CA THR A 4 -6.05 -6.10 -2.16
C THR A 4 -7.05 -5.22 -2.93
N TRP A 5 -7.83 -5.82 -3.83
CA TRP A 5 -8.71 -5.09 -4.76
C TRP A 5 -9.74 -4.19 -4.06
N SER A 6 -10.28 -4.63 -2.92
CA SER A 6 -11.24 -3.85 -2.14
C SER A 6 -10.66 -2.58 -1.52
N MET A 7 -9.33 -2.46 -1.43
CA MET A 7 -8.63 -1.30 -0.84
C MET A 7 -8.18 -0.27 -1.89
N LYS A 8 -8.68 -0.39 -3.13
CA LYS A 8 -8.23 0.42 -4.26
C LYS A 8 -8.50 1.92 -4.03
N ASP A 9 -9.68 2.27 -3.55
CA ASP A 9 -10.13 3.63 -3.24
C ASP A 9 -9.53 4.15 -1.93
N ASP A 10 -9.34 3.28 -0.92
CA ASP A 10 -8.58 3.63 0.30
C ASP A 10 -7.16 4.09 -0.04
N LYS A 11 -6.50 3.44 -1.01
CA LYS A 11 -5.15 3.83 -1.43
C LYS A 11 -5.14 5.26 -1.98
N GLU A 12 -6.14 5.63 -2.78
CA GLU A 12 -6.26 6.99 -3.33
C GLU A 12 -6.49 8.01 -2.22
N THR A 13 -7.30 7.65 -1.22
CA THR A 13 -7.54 8.47 -0.03
C THR A 13 -6.26 8.64 0.79
N LEU A 14 -5.49 7.57 1.02
CA LEU A 14 -4.25 7.62 1.79
C LEU A 14 -3.20 8.52 1.13
N VAL A 15 -3.05 8.44 -0.19
CA VAL A 15 -2.13 9.31 -0.95
C VAL A 15 -2.52 10.79 -0.76
N GLY A 16 -3.82 11.11 -0.80
CA GLY A 16 -4.30 12.47 -0.54
C GLY A 16 -4.11 12.95 0.91
N LEU A 17 -4.05 12.02 1.87
CA LEU A 17 -3.95 12.34 3.30
C LEU A 17 -2.51 12.45 3.84
N GLY A 18 -1.50 11.95 3.12
CA GLY A 18 -0.11 11.90 3.61
C GLY A 18 0.40 13.23 4.18
N TRP A 19 0.19 14.33 3.44
CA TRP A 19 0.58 15.67 3.87
C TRP A 19 -0.20 16.17 5.09
N LYS A 20 -1.52 15.93 5.10
CA LYS A 20 -2.39 16.34 6.21
C LYS A 20 -2.01 15.60 7.49
N MET A 21 -1.74 14.30 7.40
CA MET A 21 -1.28 13.48 8.51
C MET A 21 0.04 13.99 9.08
N ALA A 22 1.03 14.25 8.21
CA ALA A 22 2.33 14.78 8.64
C ALA A 22 2.19 16.15 9.34
N ASN A 23 1.39 17.07 8.79
CA ASN A 23 1.14 18.37 9.42
C ASN A 23 0.48 18.24 10.79
N THR A 24 -0.53 17.37 10.92
CA THR A 24 -1.20 17.12 12.19
C THR A 24 -0.27 16.49 13.22
N LEU A 25 0.57 15.52 12.83
CA LEU A 25 1.57 14.96 13.75
C LEU A 25 2.59 16.02 14.20
N GLY A 26 3.01 16.90 13.28
CA GLY A 26 3.89 18.03 13.55
C GLY A 26 3.36 19.02 14.59
N THR A 27 2.04 19.09 14.82
CA THR A 27 1.49 19.95 15.89
C THR A 27 1.65 19.34 17.28
N PHE A 28 1.86 18.03 17.40
CA PHE A 28 2.01 17.33 18.67
C PHE A 28 3.47 17.05 19.03
N THR A 29 4.32 16.77 18.03
CA THR A 29 5.74 16.47 18.23
C THR A 29 6.57 16.92 17.05
N THR A 30 7.79 17.37 17.32
CA THR A 30 8.78 17.75 16.29
C THR A 30 9.66 16.58 15.85
N ASN A 31 9.62 15.45 16.57
CA ASN A 31 10.39 14.25 16.26
C ASN A 31 9.46 13.10 15.89
N PHE A 32 9.06 13.07 14.62
CA PHE A 32 8.30 11.97 14.05
C PHE A 32 8.94 11.51 12.73
N ARG A 33 8.72 10.24 12.40
CA ARG A 33 9.15 9.64 11.14
C ARG A 33 8.02 8.82 10.57
N LEU A 34 7.86 8.85 9.26
CA LEU A 34 6.87 8.05 8.53
C LEU A 34 7.58 6.99 7.71
N GLY A 35 6.93 5.85 7.57
CA GLY A 35 7.37 4.74 6.75
C GLY A 35 6.15 4.05 6.16
N PHE A 36 6.38 3.25 5.11
CA PHE A 36 5.30 2.59 4.40
C PHE A 36 5.66 1.14 4.07
N GLY A 37 4.66 0.28 4.21
CA GLY A 37 4.73 -1.12 3.85
C GLY A 37 3.33 -1.60 3.50
N SER A 38 3.24 -2.60 2.64
CA SER A 38 1.97 -3.17 2.22
C SER A 38 2.00 -4.68 2.19
N TYR A 39 0.81 -5.27 2.17
CA TYR A 39 0.62 -6.71 2.10
C TYR A 39 -0.63 -7.02 1.27
N ALA A 40 -0.71 -8.25 0.77
CA ALA A 40 -1.93 -8.84 0.24
C ALA A 40 -2.09 -10.25 0.81
N ASP A 41 -1.53 -11.27 0.15
CA ASP A 41 -1.50 -12.65 0.65
C ASP A 41 -0.33 -13.43 0.02
N LYS A 42 -0.15 -14.68 0.42
CA LYS A 42 0.86 -15.58 -0.12
C LYS A 42 0.63 -15.82 -1.62
N PRO A 43 1.66 -15.69 -2.48
CA PRO A 43 1.52 -15.85 -3.93
C PRO A 43 1.50 -17.34 -4.34
N LEU A 44 0.58 -18.12 -3.77
CA LEU A 44 0.39 -19.54 -4.07
C LEU A 44 -1.08 -19.95 -3.95
N MET A 45 -1.43 -21.06 -4.59
CA MET A 45 -2.77 -21.67 -4.46
C MET A 45 -3.07 -22.03 -2.99
N PRO A 46 -4.29 -21.80 -2.48
CA PRO A 46 -5.50 -21.34 -3.17
C PRO A 46 -5.71 -19.80 -3.13
N TYR A 47 -4.72 -19.02 -2.70
CA TYR A 47 -4.86 -17.56 -2.52
C TYR A 47 -4.76 -16.77 -3.84
N ILE A 48 -4.08 -17.33 -4.84
CA ILE A 48 -4.08 -16.82 -6.23
C ILE A 48 -4.56 -17.91 -7.17
N PHE A 49 -5.44 -17.58 -8.12
CA PHE A 49 -5.96 -18.54 -9.09
C PHE A 49 -4.96 -18.82 -10.22
N PRO A 50 -5.00 -20.03 -10.82
CA PRO A 50 -4.19 -20.32 -11.99
C PRO A 50 -4.56 -19.38 -13.14
N LYS A 51 -3.56 -18.90 -13.89
CA LYS A 51 -3.69 -17.91 -14.99
C LYS A 51 -3.96 -16.47 -14.56
N HIS A 52 -3.85 -16.19 -13.26
CA HIS A 52 -3.98 -14.86 -12.66
C HIS A 52 -2.69 -14.38 -11.97
N GLU A 53 -1.61 -15.16 -12.06
CA GLU A 53 -0.36 -14.92 -11.33
C GLU A 53 0.29 -13.58 -11.72
N GLU A 54 0.29 -13.24 -13.00
CA GLU A 54 0.85 -11.98 -13.50
C GLU A 54 -0.10 -10.79 -13.34
N ASN A 55 -1.42 -11.03 -13.35
CA ASN A 55 -2.45 -10.01 -13.18
C ASN A 55 -3.67 -10.58 -12.43
N PRO A 56 -3.69 -10.47 -11.09
CA PRO A 56 -4.82 -10.95 -10.26
C PRO A 56 -6.14 -10.27 -10.61
N CYS A 57 -6.11 -9.02 -11.07
CA CYS A 57 -7.29 -8.20 -11.33
C CYS A 57 -7.89 -8.40 -12.73
N LYS A 58 -7.45 -9.43 -13.45
CA LYS A 58 -7.97 -9.78 -14.78
C LYS A 58 -9.49 -9.98 -14.78
N SER A 59 -10.05 -10.59 -13.75
CA SER A 59 -11.50 -10.81 -13.62
C SER A 59 -12.29 -9.50 -13.48
N GLU A 60 -11.64 -8.44 -13.01
CA GLU A 60 -12.19 -7.10 -12.83
C GLU A 60 -11.95 -6.21 -14.06
N ASN A 61 -11.48 -6.80 -15.18
CA ASN A 61 -11.06 -6.08 -16.40
C ASN A 61 -10.04 -4.96 -16.12
N ALA A 62 -9.17 -5.16 -15.13
CA ALA A 62 -8.14 -4.21 -14.72
C ALA A 62 -6.74 -4.82 -14.77
N VAL A 63 -5.72 -3.96 -14.75
CA VAL A 63 -4.32 -4.36 -14.63
C VAL A 63 -3.82 -3.99 -13.24
N CYS A 64 -3.30 -4.96 -12.51
CA CYS A 64 -2.67 -4.74 -11.22
C CYS A 64 -1.39 -5.58 -11.06
N LYS A 65 -0.68 -5.34 -9.95
CA LYS A 65 0.57 -6.05 -9.65
C LYS A 65 0.29 -7.51 -9.26
N PRO A 66 1.22 -8.44 -9.52
CA PRO A 66 1.20 -9.78 -8.95
C PRO A 66 1.04 -9.75 -7.43
N LEU A 67 0.44 -10.80 -6.88
CA LEU A 67 0.26 -10.95 -5.44
C LEU A 67 1.63 -11.04 -4.74
N TYR A 68 1.73 -10.51 -3.53
CA TYR A 68 2.90 -10.65 -2.66
C TYR A 68 2.45 -10.66 -1.21
N SER A 69 3.21 -11.38 -0.37
CA SER A 69 2.85 -11.50 1.04
C SER A 69 3.07 -10.18 1.78
N PHE A 70 4.27 -9.60 1.70
CA PHE A 70 4.57 -8.30 2.29
C PHE A 70 5.69 -7.62 1.49
N TRP A 71 5.60 -6.30 1.36
CA TRP A 71 6.66 -5.48 0.81
C TRP A 71 6.87 -4.24 1.68
N HIS A 72 8.10 -4.09 2.17
CA HIS A 72 8.58 -2.84 2.75
C HIS A 72 8.94 -1.82 1.66
N HIS A 73 8.21 -0.71 1.57
CA HIS A 73 8.39 0.31 0.52
C HIS A 73 9.27 1.48 0.95
N LEU A 74 9.09 1.93 2.20
CA LEU A 74 9.74 3.12 2.72
C LEU A 74 10.14 2.92 4.18
N GLU A 75 11.45 2.96 4.43
CA GLU A 75 12.02 3.04 5.77
C GLU A 75 11.55 4.29 6.50
N LEU A 76 11.55 4.24 7.84
CA LEU A 76 11.17 5.39 8.65
C LEU A 76 12.07 6.60 8.34
N THR A 77 11.47 7.64 7.78
CA THR A 77 12.14 8.88 7.40
C THR A 77 11.36 10.10 7.89
N ASP A 78 12.08 11.19 8.13
CA ASP A 78 11.56 12.53 8.37
C ASP A 78 11.25 13.29 7.07
N ASN A 79 11.65 12.76 5.91
CA ASN A 79 11.39 13.37 4.61
C ASN A 79 9.97 13.03 4.12
N ILE A 80 9.00 13.86 4.51
CA ILE A 80 7.57 13.68 4.21
C ILE A 80 7.27 13.54 2.71
N PRO A 81 7.87 14.32 1.79
CA PRO A 81 7.68 14.11 0.35
C PRO A 81 8.04 12.72 -0.19
N ARG A 82 8.78 11.89 0.55
CA ARG A 82 9.07 10.50 0.13
C ARG A 82 7.93 9.51 0.44
N PHE A 83 7.01 9.88 1.33
CA PHE A 83 5.82 9.11 1.68
C PHE A 83 4.69 9.43 0.70
#